data_AF-A0A512CG80-F1
#
_entry.id   AF-A0A512CG80-F1
#
_cell.length_a   1.000
_cell.length_b   1.000
_cell.length_c   1.000
_cell.angle_alpha   90.00
_cell.angle_beta   90.00
_cell.angle_gamma   90.00
#
_symmetry.space_group_name_H-M   'P 1'
#
loop_
_entity.id
_entity.type
_entity.pdbx_description
1 polymer ?
#
loop_
_entity_poly.entity_id
_entity_poly.type
_entity_poly.pdbx_seq_one_letter_code
_entity_poly.pdbx_strand_id
1 'polypeptide(L)' 'MKKKKAEALMQRLVQNKISRPEFDELLGSLEDPEMVAGMEESMRKHFEQVLNEYNEELKSNTEDKKIKDQSLSRTQKEKE' A
#
# COMPACT_ATOMS: atom_id res chain seq x y z
N MET A 1 24.37 5.91 7.36
CA MET A 1 23.61 5.23 8.44
C MET A 1 22.32 5.96 8.82
N LYS A 2 22.26 7.30 8.77
CA LYS A 2 21.07 8.07 9.16
C LYS A 2 19.82 7.81 8.27
N LYS A 3 20.00 7.72 6.94
CA LYS A 3 18.91 7.44 5.97
C LYS A 3 18.06 6.19 6.30
N LYS A 4 18.71 5.10 6.72
CA LYS A 4 18.02 3.85 7.10
C LYS A 4 17.15 3.99 8.35
N LYS A 5 17.48 4.92 9.25
CA LYS A 5 16.72 5.16 10.48
C LYS A 5 15.42 5.93 10.17
N ALA A 6 15.54 6.99 9.37
CA ALA A 6 14.41 7.76 8.85
C ALA A 6 13.42 6.86 8.09
N GLU A 7 13.94 5.97 7.25
CA GLU A 7 13.15 4.98 6.51
C GLU A 7 12.38 4.03 7.44
N ALA A 8 13.05 3.50 8.47
CA ALA A 8 12.43 2.60 9.44
C ALA A 8 11.32 3.27 10.28
N LEU A 9 11.52 4.54 10.66
CA LEU A 9 10.51 5.33 11.37
C LEU A 9 9.28 5.58 10.49
N MET A 10 9.47 5.90 9.20
CA MET A 10 8.37 6.06 8.25
C MET A 10 7.59 4.76 8.05
N GLN A 11 8.28 3.63 7.92
CA GLN A 11 7.62 2.33 7.84
C GLN A 11 6.79 2.03 9.09
N ARG A 12 7.29 2.37 10.29
CA ARG A 12 6.52 2.22 11.55
C ARG A 12 5.31 3.16 11.60
N LEU A 13 5.43 4.38 11.08
CA LEU A 13 4.32 5.34 11.00
C LEU A 13 3.20 4.78 10.13
N VAL A 14 3.52 4.31 8.92
CA VAL A 14 2.51 3.79 7.98
C VAL A 14 1.87 2.49 8.50
N GLN A 15 2.62 1.66 9.22
CA GLN A 15 2.10 0.45 9.87
C GLN A 15 1.32 0.74 11.17
N ASN A 16 1.17 2.01 11.57
CA ASN A 16 0.54 2.41 12.83
C ASN A 16 1.20 1.76 14.08
N LYS A 17 2.52 1.59 14.04
CA LYS A 17 3.34 0.96 15.09
C LYS A 17 4.39 1.90 15.69
N ILE A 18 4.32 3.19 15.38
CA ILE A 18 5.28 4.17 15.87
C ILE A 18 4.93 4.62 17.29
N SER A 19 5.93 4.70 18.17
CA SER A 19 5.74 5.28 19.50
C SER A 19 5.88 6.81 19.47
N ARG A 20 5.40 7.49 20.52
CA ARG A 20 5.48 8.96 20.60
C ARG A 20 6.92 9.51 20.49
N PRO A 21 7.94 8.96 21.19
CA PRO A 21 9.32 9.42 21.05
C PRO A 21 9.89 9.22 19.63
N GLU A 22 9.51 8.12 18.98
CA GLU A 22 9.90 7.84 17.60
C GLU A 22 9.26 8.80 16.60
N PHE A 23 8.02 9.21 16.87
CA PHE A 23 7.34 10.23 16.08
C PHE A 23 8.00 11.59 16.22
N ASP A 24 8.39 11.99 17.43
CA ASP A 24 9.10 13.25 17.65
C ASP A 24 10.50 13.22 16.98
N GLU A 25 11.19 12.06 16.99
CA GLU A 25 12.45 11.87 16.26
C GLU A 25 12.25 11.92 14.73
N LEU A 26 11.15 11.36 14.24
CA LEU A 26 10.76 11.43 12.83
C LEU A 26 10.55 12.89 12.41
N LEU A 27 9.82 13.68 13.21
CA LEU A 27 9.61 15.11 12.94
C LEU A 27 10.92 15.90 12.92
N GLY A 28 11.81 15.66 13.88
CA GLY A 28 13.15 16.29 13.87
C GLY A 28 14.00 15.87 12.67
N SER A 29 13.76 14.68 12.10
CA SER A 29 14.44 14.21 10.90
C SER A 29 13.91 14.87 9.62
N LEU A 30 12.73 15.49 9.63
CA LEU A 30 12.19 16.23 8.48
C LEU A 30 12.87 17.59 8.27
N GLU A 31 13.58 18.10 9.27
CA GLU A 31 14.37 19.33 9.16
C GLU A 31 15.70 19.11 8.42
N ASP A 32 16.12 17.85 8.24
CA ASP A 32 17.35 17.47 7.56
C ASP A 32 17.06 17.06 6.09
N PRO A 33 17.51 17.83 5.09
CA PRO A 33 17.17 17.59 3.68
C PRO A 33 17.73 16.27 3.13
N GLU A 34 18.82 15.73 3.69
CA GLU A 34 19.34 14.42 3.27
C GLU A 34 18.47 13.26 3.79
N MET A 35 17.81 13.46 4.93
CA MET A 35 16.89 12.50 5.54
C MET A 35 15.53 12.52 4.83
N VAL A 36 15.03 13.71 4.48
CA VAL A 36 13.78 13.90 3.73
C VAL A 36 13.82 13.14 2.41
N ALA A 37 14.90 13.27 1.63
CA ALA A 37 15.03 12.57 0.36
C ALA A 37 14.93 11.03 0.50
N GLY A 38 15.48 10.47 1.58
CA GLY A 38 15.35 9.04 1.88
C GLY A 38 13.94 8.63 2.30
N MET A 39 13.25 9.49 3.04
CA MET A 39 11.84 9.26 3.43
C MET A 39 10.90 9.30 2.23
N GLU A 40 11.07 10.28 1.33
CA GLU A 40 10.23 10.42 0.12
C GLU A 40 10.30 9.19 -0.77
N GLU A 41 11.50 8.66 -1.01
CA GLU A 41 11.69 7.45 -1.83
C GLU A 41 10.99 6.24 -1.19
N SER A 42 11.11 6.07 0.13
CA SER A 42 10.45 4.99 0.87
C SER A 42 8.93 5.07 0.83
N MET A 43 8.38 6.28 1.04
CA MET A 43 6.94 6.51 0.95
C MET A 43 6.42 6.22 -0.46
N ARG A 44 7.14 6.68 -1.49
CA ARG A 44 6.76 6.45 -2.89
C ARG A 44 6.69 4.97 -3.19
N LYS A 45 7.73 4.22 -2.82
CA LYS A 45 7.78 2.76 -3.04
C LYS A 45 6.64 2.04 -2.31
N HIS A 46 6.37 2.42 -1.06
CA HIS A 46 5.28 1.83 -0.30
C HIS A 46 3.90 2.16 -0.92
N PHE A 47 3.70 3.41 -1.34
CA PHE A 47 2.48 3.82 -2.02
C PHE A 47 2.27 3.06 -3.34
N GLU A 48 3.31 2.87 -4.14
CA GLU A 48 3.23 2.08 -5.37
C GLU A 48 2.86 0.63 -5.10
N GLN A 49 3.39 0.02 -4.03
CA GLN A 49 3.00 -1.33 -3.62
C GLN A 49 1.52 -1.41 -3.23
N VAL A 50 1.06 -0.51 -2.36
CA VAL A 50 -0.35 -0.46 -1.94
C VAL A 50 -1.28 -0.19 -3.12
N LEU A 51 -0.88 0.69 -4.04
CA LEU A 51 -1.65 1.00 -5.25
C LEU A 51 -1.74 -0.22 -6.18
N ASN A 52 -0.64 -0.96 -6.34
CA ASN A 52 -0.63 -2.19 -7.13
C ASN A 52 -1.51 -3.26 -6.50
N GLU A 53 -1.38 -3.51 -5.20
CA GLU A 53 -2.23 -4.44 -4.46
C GLU A 53 -3.71 -4.08 -4.62
N TYR A 54 -4.06 -2.81 -4.42
CA TYR A 54 -5.43 -2.31 -4.61
C TYR A 54 -5.93 -2.51 -6.05
N ASN A 55 -5.11 -2.22 -7.05
CA ASN A 55 -5.46 -2.40 -8.46
C ASN A 55 -5.62 -3.89 -8.83
N GLU A 56 -4.80 -4.77 -8.26
CA GLU A 56 -4.93 -6.22 -8.42
C GLU A 56 -6.20 -6.75 -7.77
N GLU A 57 -6.53 -6.31 -6.55
CA GLU A 57 -7.81 -6.63 -5.89
C GLU A 57 -9.02 -6.15 -6.71
N LEU A 58 -8.94 -4.96 -7.31
CA LEU A 58 -9.98 -4.42 -8.19
C LEU A 58 -10.17 -5.26 -9.45
N LYS A 59 -9.08 -5.68 -10.09
CA LYS A 59 -9.11 -6.56 -11.26
C LYS A 59 -9.67 -7.92 -10.90
N SER A 60 -9.20 -8.52 -9.81
CA SER A 60 -9.68 -9.81 -9.31
C SER A 60 -11.19 -9.78 -9.02
N ASN A 61 -11.68 -8.74 -8.33
CA ASN A 61 -13.13 -8.58 -8.08
C ASN A 61 -13.95 -8.34 -9.35
N THR A 62 -13.36 -7.76 -10.39
CA THR A 62 -14.04 -7.53 -11.67
C THR A 62 -14.12 -8.82 -12.49
N GLU A 63 -13.09 -9.66 -12.45
CA GLU A 63 -13.08 -10.97 -13.10
C GLU A 63 -14.02 -11.97 -12.39
N ASP A 64 -14.07 -11.96 -11.05
CA ASP A 64 -14.97 -12.82 -10.27
C ASP A 64 -16.45 -12.52 -10.57
N LYS A 65 -16.79 -11.23 -10.75
CA LYS A 65 -18.13 -10.80 -11.19
C LYS A 65 -18.48 -11.28 -12.61
N LYS A 66 -17.50 -11.26 -13.54
CA LYS A 66 -17.71 -11.72 -14.92
C LYS A 66 -17.94 -13.23 -15.00
N ILE A 67 -17.23 -14.00 -14.19
CA ILE A 67 -17.34 -15.48 -14.16
C ILE A 67 -18.70 -15.90 -13.56
N LYS A 68 -19.20 -15.20 -12.55
CA LYS A 68 -20.54 -15.44 -11.98
C LYS A 68 -21.66 -15.19 -12.99
N ASP A 69 -21.60 -14.08 -13.73
CA ASP A 69 -22.61 -13.70 -14.71
C ASP A 69 -22.69 -14.69 -15.90
N GLN A 70 -21.53 -15.18 -16.35
CA GLN A 70 -21.44 -16.17 -17.43
C GLN A 70 -21.90 -17.58 -17.00
N SER A 71 -21.76 -17.92 -15.71
CA SER A 71 -22.18 -19.21 -15.15
C SER A 71 -23.71 -19.30 -15.00
N LEU A 72 -24.37 -18.21 -14.58
CA LEU A 72 -25.83 -18.12 -14.49
C LEU A 72 -26.51 -18.20 -15.86
N SER A 73 -25.89 -17.60 -16.88
CA SER A 73 -26.40 -17.61 -18.26
C SER A 73 -26.34 -19.00 -18.93
N ARG A 74 -25.38 -19.86 -18.53
CA ARG A 74 -25.28 -21.23 -19.07
C ARG A 74 -26.29 -22.19 -18.45
N THR A 75 -26.58 -22.08 -17.16
CA THR A 75 -27.51 -22.99 -16.46
C THR A 75 -28.98 -22.81 -16.87
N GLN A 76 -29.38 -21.63 -17.37
CA GLN A 76 -30.75 -21.40 -17.84
C GLN A 76 -31.03 -21.98 -19.23
N LYS A 77 -30.00 -22.28 -20.02
CA LYS A 77 -30.14 -22.75 -21.41
C LYS A 77 -30.26 -24.27 -21.55
N GLU A 78 -30.01 -25.04 -20.48
CA GLU A 78 -30.14 -26.51 -20.45
C GLU A 78 -31.49 -26.99 -19.87
N LYS A 79 -32.42 -26.08 -19.56
CA LYS A 79 -33.76 -26.40 -19.01
C LYS A 79 -34.94 -26.06 -19.94
N GLU A 80 -34.67 -25.58 -21.17
CA GLU A 80 -35.65 -25.45 -22.26
C GLU A 80 -35.40 -26.53 -23.32
#